data_AF-A0A7C8CXY4-F1
#
_entry.id   AF-A0A7C8CXY4-F1
#
_cell.length_a   1.000
_cell.length_b   1.000
_cell.length_c   1.000
_cell.angle_alpha   90.00
_cell.angle_beta   90.00
_cell.angle_gamma   90.00
#
_symmetry.space_group_name_H-M   'P 1'
#
loop_
_entity.id
_entity.type
_entity.pdbx_description
1 polymer ?
#
loop_
_entity_poly.entity_id
_entity_poly.type
_entity_poly.pdbx_seq_one_letter_code
_entity_poly.pdbx_strand_id
1 'polypeptide(L)'
;MKSIFHPSNGGISVSMSALLGTMLVLLVPMIGCQGLVPFEDAVPIVSKHQPADIPAPLGFELDEKSWSYLKFQHAPLPMRTVEVIYWGDRPVMELTNWYKEQMPIHGWEHISGTEDLGEQQLRYRKGDEYAEVLIKRTPDERGHHYVTRLIVKIGVES
;
A
#
# COMPACT_ATOMS: atom_id res chain seq x y z
N MET A 1 -22.96 -3.71 -104.62
CA MET A 1 -23.89 -2.63 -105.00
C MET A 1 -24.98 -2.58 -103.94
N LYS A 2 -25.21 -1.40 -103.32
CA LYS A 2 -26.45 -0.87 -102.66
C LYS A 2 -27.42 -1.86 -101.97
N SER A 3 -28.02 -1.63 -100.80
CA SER A 3 -28.13 -0.50 -99.88
C SER A 3 -29.22 -0.84 -98.83
N ILE A 4 -29.42 0.07 -97.86
CA ILE A 4 -30.66 0.34 -97.09
C ILE A 4 -30.88 -0.56 -95.86
N PHE A 5 -30.65 -0.06 -94.63
CA PHE A 5 -31.48 0.82 -93.77
C PHE A 5 -32.59 0.09 -92.99
N HIS A 6 -32.58 0.35 -91.66
CA HIS A 6 -33.44 -0.15 -90.58
C HIS A 6 -34.93 0.21 -90.72
N PRO A 7 -35.83 -0.41 -89.93
CA PRO A 7 -36.17 0.12 -88.58
C PRO A 7 -36.49 -1.07 -87.60
N SER A 8 -36.89 -0.99 -86.33
CA SER A 8 -37.22 0.04 -85.35
C SER A 8 -37.36 -0.67 -83.99
N ASN A 9 -36.97 0.01 -82.90
CA ASN A 9 -37.52 0.00 -81.54
C ASN A 9 -38.09 -1.29 -80.90
N GLY A 10 -37.52 -1.63 -79.75
CA GLY A 10 -38.28 -2.21 -78.63
C GLY A 10 -37.39 -2.85 -77.56
N GLY A 11 -37.49 -2.37 -76.32
CA GLY A 11 -37.23 -3.20 -75.14
C GLY A 11 -35.96 -2.90 -74.34
N ILE A 12 -36.09 -1.93 -73.45
CA ILE A 12 -35.60 -1.89 -72.06
C ILE A 12 -34.59 -2.98 -71.65
N SER A 13 -33.40 -2.57 -71.22
CA SER A 13 -32.62 -3.33 -70.25
C SER A 13 -32.01 -2.38 -69.23
N VAL A 14 -32.40 -2.60 -67.98
CA VAL A 14 -31.88 -1.95 -66.79
C VAL A 14 -30.47 -2.49 -66.54
N SER A 15 -29.47 -1.60 -66.51
CA SER A 15 -28.19 -1.92 -65.87
C SER A 15 -27.88 -0.80 -64.89
N MET A 16 -28.37 -0.99 -63.67
CA MET A 16 -27.97 -0.21 -62.49
C MET A 16 -26.63 -0.77 -62.04
N SER A 17 -25.55 -0.30 -62.66
CA SER A 17 -24.19 -0.63 -62.26
C SER A 17 -23.51 0.62 -61.71
N ALA A 18 -22.76 0.38 -60.64
CA ALA A 18 -21.85 1.30 -59.96
C ALA A 18 -22.51 2.35 -59.06
N LEU A 19 -22.51 2.06 -57.76
CA LEU A 19 -21.65 2.82 -56.85
C LEU A 19 -21.23 1.91 -55.70
N LEU A 20 -20.09 1.25 -55.95
CA LEU A 20 -19.13 0.91 -54.90
C LEU A 20 -18.76 2.23 -54.20
N GLY A 21 -19.16 2.36 -52.95
CA GLY A 21 -18.72 3.41 -52.04
C GLY A 21 -18.37 2.77 -50.71
N THR A 22 -17.29 1.99 -50.71
CA THR A 22 -16.66 1.37 -49.54
C THR A 22 -16.40 2.40 -48.45
N MET A 23 -17.32 2.50 -47.49
CA MET A 23 -17.09 3.16 -46.21
C MET A 23 -17.02 2.09 -45.11
N LEU A 24 -15.91 1.35 -45.09
CA LEU A 24 -15.60 0.40 -44.03
C LEU A 24 -14.15 0.63 -43.58
N VAL A 25 -13.92 1.74 -42.87
CA VAL A 25 -12.62 2.04 -42.26
C VAL A 25 -12.89 2.58 -40.86
N LEU A 26 -12.28 1.91 -39.87
CA LEU A 26 -12.15 2.24 -38.44
C LEU A 26 -13.19 1.65 -37.47
N LEU A 27 -13.30 0.32 -37.46
CA LEU A 27 -13.48 -0.40 -36.20
C LEU A 27 -12.09 -0.72 -35.64
N VAL A 28 -11.48 0.25 -34.97
CA VAL A 28 -10.36 -0.02 -34.06
C VAL A 28 -10.99 -0.72 -32.85
N PRO A 29 -10.73 -2.00 -32.58
CA PRO A 29 -11.14 -2.54 -31.30
C PRO A 29 -10.31 -1.80 -30.26
N MET A 30 -10.97 -1.04 -29.40
CA MET A 30 -10.40 -0.59 -28.14
C MET A 30 -10.15 -1.86 -27.31
N ILE A 31 -9.07 -2.57 -27.62
CA ILE A 31 -8.46 -3.54 -26.73
C ILE A 31 -7.88 -2.69 -25.62
N GLY A 32 -8.76 -2.33 -24.68
CA GLY A 32 -8.34 -1.79 -23.41
C GLY A 32 -7.30 -2.75 -22.87
N CYS A 33 -6.11 -2.23 -22.58
CA CYS A 33 -5.23 -2.88 -21.63
C CYS A 33 -6.03 -3.00 -20.34
N GLN A 34 -6.78 -4.09 -20.20
CA GLN A 34 -7.17 -4.59 -18.90
C GLN A 34 -5.84 -5.01 -18.29
N GLY A 35 -5.20 -4.06 -17.62
CA GLY A 35 -4.09 -4.34 -16.75
C GLY A 35 -4.59 -5.45 -15.84
N LEU A 36 -4.07 -6.65 -16.06
CA LEU A 36 -4.24 -7.76 -15.15
C LEU A 36 -3.58 -7.28 -13.86
N VAL A 37 -4.38 -6.67 -12.98
CA VAL A 37 -3.99 -6.48 -11.59
C VAL A 37 -3.78 -7.92 -11.12
N PRO A 38 -2.53 -8.33 -10.81
CA PRO A 38 -2.29 -9.67 -10.31
C PRO A 38 -3.28 -9.91 -9.18
N PHE A 39 -3.94 -11.08 -9.17
CA PHE A 39 -4.75 -11.46 -8.03
C PHE A 39 -3.90 -11.22 -6.78
N GLU A 40 -4.39 -10.33 -5.93
CA GLU A 40 -3.70 -9.94 -4.72
C GLU A 40 -3.75 -11.18 -3.82
N ASP A 41 -2.68 -11.99 -3.86
CA ASP A 41 -2.53 -13.09 -2.93
C ASP A 41 -2.77 -12.52 -1.53
N ALA A 42 -3.66 -13.15 -0.77
CA ALA A 42 -3.95 -12.72 0.59
C ALA A 42 -2.64 -12.78 1.39
N VAL A 43 -1.99 -11.62 1.54
CA VAL A 43 -0.72 -11.54 2.26
C VAL A 43 -1.02 -11.84 3.72
N PRO A 44 -0.37 -12.87 4.31
CA PRO A 44 -0.67 -13.28 5.67
C PRO A 44 -0.26 -12.20 6.68
N ILE A 45 -1.14 -11.91 7.62
CA ILE A 45 -0.81 -11.17 8.84
C ILE A 45 0.04 -12.09 9.72
N VAL A 46 1.21 -11.62 10.15
CA VAL A 46 2.09 -12.37 11.05
C VAL A 46 1.84 -11.88 12.48
N SER A 47 1.31 -12.76 13.33
CA SER A 47 1.09 -12.49 14.74
C SER A 47 2.39 -12.58 15.55
N LYS A 48 2.46 -11.82 16.66
CA LYS A 48 3.60 -11.76 17.58
C LYS A 48 4.94 -11.50 16.86
N HIS A 49 4.92 -10.62 15.87
CA HIS A 49 6.10 -10.28 15.07
C HIS A 49 6.75 -8.99 15.56
N GLN A 50 8.07 -9.03 15.73
CA GLN A 50 8.91 -7.87 15.95
C GLN A 50 9.82 -7.67 14.72
N PRO A 51 9.71 -6.52 14.02
CA PRO A 51 10.63 -6.19 12.95
C PRO A 51 12.05 -5.96 13.48
N ALA A 52 13.06 -6.38 12.71
CA ALA A 52 14.47 -6.30 13.09
C ALA A 52 15.00 -4.86 13.30
N ASP A 53 14.34 -3.88 12.69
CA ASP A 53 14.70 -2.47 12.77
C ASP A 53 13.86 -1.66 13.77
N ILE A 54 13.05 -2.34 14.59
CA ILE A 54 12.41 -1.77 15.77
C ILE A 54 13.07 -2.36 17.02
N PRO A 55 13.89 -1.57 17.73
CA PRO A 55 14.58 -2.06 18.91
C PRO A 55 13.61 -2.26 20.08
N ALA A 56 13.83 -3.32 20.87
CA ALA A 56 13.12 -3.57 22.11
C ALA A 56 14.03 -3.23 23.30
N PRO A 57 13.58 -2.45 24.30
CA PRO A 57 14.38 -2.17 25.48
C PRO A 57 14.63 -3.43 26.31
N LEU A 58 15.76 -3.45 27.03
CA LEU A 58 16.09 -4.57 27.92
C LEU A 58 15.03 -4.74 29.02
N GLY A 59 14.59 -5.98 29.24
CA GLY A 59 13.58 -6.30 30.25
C GLY A 59 12.14 -5.99 29.83
N PHE A 60 11.91 -5.71 28.54
CA PHE A 60 10.58 -5.64 27.96
C PHE A 60 10.20 -6.94 27.25
N GLU A 61 8.94 -7.32 27.36
CA GLU A 61 8.37 -8.50 26.72
C GLU A 61 7.44 -8.09 25.58
N LEU A 62 7.48 -8.86 24.49
CA LEU A 62 6.63 -8.67 23.32
C LEU A 62 5.22 -9.22 23.60
N ASP A 63 4.21 -8.35 23.49
CA ASP A 63 2.81 -8.71 23.67
C ASP A 63 2.30 -9.58 22.51
N GLU A 64 1.43 -10.54 22.82
CA GLU A 64 0.84 -11.46 21.83
C GLU A 64 -0.05 -10.75 20.81
N LYS A 65 -0.55 -9.56 21.15
CA LYS A 65 -1.35 -8.70 20.26
C LYS A 65 -0.50 -7.97 19.22
N SER A 66 0.83 -8.06 19.29
CA SER A 66 1.69 -7.47 18.26
C SER A 66 1.47 -8.17 16.91
N TRP A 67 1.55 -7.42 15.82
CA TRP A 67 1.33 -7.97 14.48
C TRP A 67 2.05 -7.17 13.40
N SER A 68 2.31 -7.82 12.27
CA SER A 68 2.84 -7.18 11.07
C SER A 68 2.13 -7.67 9.83
N TYR A 69 1.94 -6.75 8.89
CA TYR A 69 1.43 -7.00 7.56
C TYR A 69 2.40 -6.42 6.53
N LEU A 70 2.78 -7.20 5.51
CA LEU A 70 3.75 -6.78 4.49
C LEU A 70 3.13 -6.82 3.09
N LYS A 71 2.67 -5.68 2.59
CA LYS A 71 2.20 -5.56 1.22
C LYS A 71 3.38 -5.49 0.25
N PHE A 72 3.26 -6.16 -0.89
CA PHE A 72 4.22 -6.07 -1.99
C PHE A 72 5.65 -6.54 -1.64
N GLN A 73 5.79 -7.63 -0.88
CA GLN A 73 7.10 -8.19 -0.48
C GLN A 73 8.10 -8.40 -1.64
N HIS A 74 7.61 -8.62 -2.86
CA HIS A 74 8.42 -8.84 -4.07
C HIS A 74 8.45 -7.64 -5.04
N ALA A 75 7.89 -6.49 -4.66
CA ALA A 75 7.98 -5.27 -5.45
C ALA A 75 9.23 -4.46 -5.10
N PRO A 76 9.65 -3.52 -5.97
CA PRO A 76 10.76 -2.61 -5.67
C PRO A 76 10.58 -1.77 -4.40
N LEU A 77 9.33 -1.59 -3.95
CA LEU A 77 8.94 -0.83 -2.76
C LEU A 77 8.06 -1.71 -1.86
N PRO A 78 8.64 -2.57 -1.01
CA PRO A 78 7.88 -3.33 -0.04
C PRO A 78 7.29 -2.37 1.00
N MET A 79 5.98 -2.46 1.23
CA MET A 79 5.29 -1.62 2.21
C MET A 79 4.84 -2.48 3.37
N ARG A 80 5.06 -2.05 4.61
CA ARG A 80 4.53 -2.75 5.78
C ARG A 80 3.65 -1.85 6.64
N THR A 81 2.74 -2.50 7.33
CA THR A 81 2.01 -1.93 8.46
C THR A 81 2.28 -2.81 9.65
N VAL A 82 2.72 -2.22 10.76
CA VAL A 82 3.11 -2.97 11.95
C VAL A 82 2.55 -2.29 13.18
N GLU A 83 2.08 -3.08 14.14
CA GLU A 83 1.89 -2.63 15.52
C GLU A 83 2.67 -3.58 16.43
N VAL A 84 3.73 -3.06 17.05
CA VAL A 84 4.54 -3.81 18.02
C VAL A 84 4.25 -3.26 19.40
N ILE A 85 3.83 -4.14 20.31
CA ILE A 85 3.49 -3.76 21.67
C ILE A 85 4.47 -4.46 22.60
N TYR A 86 5.13 -3.67 23.44
CA TYR A 86 5.95 -4.17 24.53
C TYR A 86 5.41 -3.74 25.88
N TRP A 87 5.74 -4.52 26.90
CA TRP A 87 5.50 -4.15 28.29
C TRP A 87 6.71 -4.48 29.16
N GLY A 88 6.93 -3.65 30.16
CA GLY A 88 8.05 -3.77 31.10
C GLY A 88 7.94 -2.70 32.18
N ASP A 89 8.91 -2.66 33.08
CA ASP A 89 8.91 -1.71 34.20
C ASP A 89 10.10 -0.77 34.15
N ARG A 90 9.96 0.30 33.35
CA ARG A 90 10.94 1.39 33.24
C ARG A 90 10.24 2.75 33.17
N PRO A 91 10.82 3.82 33.72
CA PRO A 91 10.24 5.16 33.62
C PRO A 91 10.02 5.61 32.17
N VAL A 92 8.92 6.33 31.93
CA VAL A 92 8.56 6.84 30.60
C VAL A 92 9.70 7.68 30.00
N MET A 93 10.24 8.63 30.76
CA MET A 93 11.30 9.52 30.28
C MET A 93 12.61 8.79 29.94
N GLU A 94 12.95 7.73 30.67
CA GLU A 94 14.11 6.89 30.37
C GLU A 94 13.95 6.23 28.99
N LEU A 95 12.77 5.67 28.73
CA LEU A 95 12.45 5.04 27.44
C LEU A 95 12.36 6.06 26.31
N THR A 96 11.83 7.26 26.55
CA THR A 96 11.79 8.34 25.56
C THR A 96 13.19 8.70 25.09
N ASN A 97 14.12 8.90 26.02
CA ASN A 97 15.52 9.21 25.69
C ASN A 97 16.19 8.04 24.98
N TRP A 98 15.97 6.82 25.46
CA TRP A 98 16.49 5.61 24.83
C TRP A 98 16.00 5.45 23.38
N TYR A 99 14.71 5.70 23.09
CA TYR A 99 14.19 5.62 21.73
C TYR A 99 14.76 6.71 20.81
N LYS A 100 15.01 7.92 21.33
CA LYS A 100 15.70 8.98 20.57
C LYS A 100 17.13 8.60 20.20
N GLU A 101 17.79 7.75 20.97
CA GLU A 101 19.13 7.26 20.70
C GLU A 101 19.13 6.01 19.81
N GLN A 102 18.27 5.03 20.08
CA GLN A 102 18.29 3.73 19.40
C GLN A 102 17.67 3.77 18.01
N MET A 103 16.52 4.43 17.82
CA MET A 103 15.85 4.46 16.51
C MET A 103 16.76 4.95 15.38
N PRO A 104 17.56 6.03 15.55
CA PRO A 104 18.55 6.45 14.56
C PRO A 104 19.60 5.39 14.21
N ILE A 105 20.05 4.57 15.17
CA ILE A 105 21.00 3.47 14.92
C ILE A 105 20.37 2.41 14.00
N HIS A 106 19.04 2.26 14.04
CA HIS A 106 18.26 1.36 13.18
C HIS A 106 17.76 2.04 11.88
N GLY A 107 18.28 3.24 11.57
CA GLY A 107 18.02 3.95 10.32
C GLY A 107 16.74 4.79 10.32
N TRP A 108 16.17 5.08 11.49
CA TRP A 108 15.00 5.95 11.63
C TRP A 108 15.40 7.38 11.98
N GLU A 109 14.97 8.35 11.18
CA GLU A 109 15.16 9.76 11.44
C GLU A 109 14.12 10.25 12.44
N HIS A 110 14.54 10.89 13.53
CA HIS A 110 13.61 11.50 14.49
C HIS A 110 13.01 12.78 13.92
N ILE A 111 11.68 12.84 13.85
CA ILE A 111 10.91 13.98 13.30
C ILE A 111 10.41 14.88 14.42
N SER A 112 9.73 14.32 15.43
CA SER A 112 9.12 15.10 16.50
C SER A 112 8.85 14.26 17.75
N GLY A 113 8.56 14.95 18.85
CA GLY A 113 8.05 14.33 20.07
C GLY A 113 7.06 15.25 20.77
N THR A 114 6.01 14.67 21.35
CA THR A 114 4.99 15.37 22.14
C THR A 114 4.80 14.68 23.48
N GLU A 115 4.45 15.48 24.49
CA GLU A 115 4.10 15.01 25.82
C GLU A 115 2.67 15.42 26.13
N ASP A 116 1.86 14.47 26.59
CA ASP A 116 0.51 14.74 27.08
C ASP A 116 0.21 13.82 28.28
N LEU A 117 -0.21 14.41 29.41
CA LEU A 117 -0.59 13.69 30.63
C LEU A 117 0.38 12.57 31.09
N GLY A 118 1.70 12.76 30.90
CA GLY A 118 2.72 11.77 31.26
C GLY A 118 2.88 10.63 30.25
N GLU A 119 2.17 10.69 29.12
CA GLU A 119 2.41 9.91 27.92
C GLU A 119 3.39 10.65 27.01
N GLN A 120 4.28 9.91 26.36
CA GLN A 120 5.24 10.45 25.39
C GLN A 120 4.98 9.80 24.04
N GLN A 121 4.85 10.61 23.00
CA GLN A 121 4.73 10.16 21.62
C GLN A 121 5.92 10.69 20.82
N LEU A 122 6.63 9.82 20.12
CA LEU A 122 7.75 10.16 19.25
C LEU A 122 7.42 9.75 17.82
N ARG A 123 7.75 10.60 16.85
CA ARG A 123 7.56 10.33 15.42
C ARG A 123 8.89 10.23 14.72
N TYR A 124 8.99 9.25 13.83
CA TYR A 124 10.17 8.95 13.04
C TYR A 124 9.82 8.72 11.57
N ARG A 125 10.84 8.80 10.70
CA ARG A 125 10.74 8.54 9.27
C ARG A 125 11.87 7.62 8.79
N LYS A 126 11.57 6.77 7.80
CA LYS A 126 12.57 5.95 7.10
C LYS A 126 12.10 5.71 5.66
N GLY A 127 12.67 6.44 4.71
CA GLY A 127 12.17 6.45 3.33
C GLY A 127 10.72 6.98 3.30
N ASP A 128 9.82 6.20 2.71
CA ASP A 128 8.38 6.49 2.62
C ASP A 128 7.59 5.96 3.83
N GLU A 129 8.26 5.35 4.81
CA GLU A 129 7.65 4.88 6.05
C GLU A 129 7.71 5.94 7.16
N TYR A 130 6.66 5.98 7.98
CA TYR A 130 6.68 6.63 9.28
C TYR A 130 6.62 5.59 10.40
N ALA A 131 7.19 5.93 11.56
CA ALA A 131 6.97 5.20 12.79
C ALA A 131 6.52 6.14 13.91
N GLU A 132 5.55 5.72 14.70
CA GLU A 132 5.12 6.38 15.92
C GLU A 132 5.39 5.49 17.13
N VAL A 133 6.10 6.00 18.11
CA VAL A 133 6.40 5.32 19.38
C VAL A 133 5.61 6.02 20.46
N LEU A 134 4.60 5.34 21.01
CA LEU A 134 3.85 5.78 22.18
C LEU A 134 4.37 5.06 23.43
N ILE A 135 4.69 5.84 24.46
CA ILE A 135 5.26 5.38 25.72
C ILE A 135 4.38 5.89 26.85
N LYS A 136 3.79 4.98 27.63
CA LYS A 136 2.88 5.37 28.71
C LYS A 136 2.84 4.37 29.87
N ARG A 137 2.49 4.86 31.06
CA ARG A 137 2.17 3.99 32.20
C ARG A 137 0.72 3.58 32.14
N THR A 138 0.46 2.28 32.21
CA THR A 138 -0.90 1.73 32.27
C THR A 138 -0.96 0.63 33.34
N PRO A 139 -2.13 0.31 33.89
CA PRO A 139 -2.30 -0.92 34.62
C PRO A 139 -1.91 -2.14 33.76
N ASP A 140 -1.40 -3.19 34.41
CA ASP A 140 -1.20 -4.50 33.80
C ASP A 140 -2.56 -5.14 33.45
N GLU A 141 -2.54 -6.28 32.78
CA GLU A 141 -3.78 -6.94 32.33
C GLU A 141 -4.74 -7.31 33.47
N ARG A 142 -4.22 -7.45 34.69
CA ARG A 142 -4.99 -7.80 35.89
C ARG A 142 -5.39 -6.58 36.72
N GLY A 143 -4.89 -5.39 36.38
CA GLY A 143 -5.09 -4.15 37.11
C GLY A 143 -4.39 -4.08 38.47
N HIS A 144 -3.43 -4.95 38.75
CA HIS A 144 -2.76 -5.04 40.07
C HIS A 144 -1.52 -4.17 40.16
N HIS A 145 -0.79 -4.06 39.06
CA HIS A 145 0.45 -3.29 38.98
C HIS A 145 0.38 -2.30 37.83
N TYR A 146 1.12 -1.20 37.93
CA TYR A 146 1.37 -0.36 36.77
C TYR A 146 2.61 -0.89 36.04
N VAL A 147 2.52 -0.93 34.73
CA VAL A 147 3.61 -1.24 33.81
C VAL A 147 3.77 -0.10 32.82
N THR A 148 4.91 -0.05 32.15
CA THR A 148 5.11 0.85 31.01
C THR A 148 4.81 0.09 29.75
N ARG A 149 3.84 0.59 28.97
CA ARG A 149 3.49 0.10 27.65
C ARG A 149 4.24 0.91 26.60
N LEU A 150 4.84 0.20 25.66
CA LEU A 150 5.44 0.76 24.45
C LEU A 150 4.63 0.26 23.27
N ILE A 151 4.14 1.18 22.45
CA ILE A 151 3.39 0.84 21.24
C ILE A 151 4.10 1.51 20.07
N VAL A 152 4.67 0.70 19.19
CA VAL A 152 5.33 1.17 17.98
C VAL A 152 4.45 0.85 16.79
N LYS A 153 4.00 1.89 16.09
CA LYS A 153 3.20 1.77 14.87
C LYS A 153 4.02 2.16 13.66
N ILE A 154 4.01 1.35 12.61
CA ILE A 154 4.64 1.67 11.32
C ILE A 154 3.56 1.73 10.26
N GLY A 155 3.66 2.74 9.39
CA GLY A 155 2.84 2.85 8.19
C GLY A 155 3.58 3.60 7.08
N VAL A 156 2.87 3.85 5.99
CA VAL A 156 3.38 4.59 4.83
C VAL A 156 2.79 6.00 4.84
N GLU A 157 3.63 7.00 4.57
CA GLU A 157 3.19 8.39 4.47
C GLU A 157 2.37 8.58 3.18
N SER A 158 1.16 9.12 3.28
CA SER A 158 0.20 9.27 2.17
C SER A 158 0.51 10.45 1.26
#